data_AF-R5LHV0-F1
#
_entry.id   AF-R5LHV0-F1
#
_cell.length_a   1.000
_cell.length_b   1.000
_cell.length_c   1.000
_cell.angle_alpha   90.00
_cell.angle_beta   90.00
_cell.angle_gamma   90.00
#
_symmetry.space_group_name_H-M   'P 1'
#
loop_
_entity.id
_entity.type
_entity.pdbx_description
1 polymer ?
#
loop_
_entity_poly.entity_id
_entity_poly.type
_entity_poly.pdbx_seq_one_letter_code
_entity_poly.pdbx_strand_id
1 'polypeptide(L)' 'MFKMDDTVRIKKTGVVGSITDISCAGGSTVYVIDTDTGDDEEGGFGGMYSVFYCTEEELEKV' A
#
# COMPACT_ATOMS: atom_id res chain seq x y z
N MET A 1 9.52 1.58 -11.16
CA MET A 1 10.07 1.15 -9.85
C MET A 1 9.74 2.15 -8.76
N PHE A 2 8.86 1.74 -7.86
CA PHE A 2 8.54 2.48 -6.65
C PHE A 2 9.56 2.19 -5.55
N LYS A 3 9.57 3.01 -4.51
CA LYS A 3 10.48 2.89 -3.37
C LYS A 3 9.69 2.78 -2.06
N MET A 4 10.38 2.36 -1.00
CA MET A 4 9.86 2.49 0.37
C MET A 4 9.38 3.92 0.59
N ASP A 5 8.28 4.05 1.33
CA ASP A 5 7.60 5.31 1.66
C ASP A 5 7.02 6.10 0.47
N ASP A 6 7.10 5.58 -0.77
CA ASP A 6 6.35 6.18 -1.89
C ASP A 6 4.85 6.04 -1.62
N THR A 7 4.12 7.16 -1.73
CA THR A 7 2.65 7.15 -1.80
C THR A 7 2.20 6.71 -3.18
N VAL A 8 1.35 5.70 -3.22
CA VAL A 8 0.85 5.08 -4.46
C VAL A 8 -0.66 4.91 -4.40
N ARG A 9 -1.28 4.91 -5.58
CA ARG A 9 -2.68 4.52 -5.75
C ARG A 9 -2.75 3.16 -6.41
N ILE A 10 -3.59 2.28 -5.88
CA ILE A 10 -3.94 0.99 -6.48
C ILE A 10 -4.98 1.25 -7.57
N LYS A 11 -4.62 1.02 -8.84
CA LYS A 11 -5.46 1.36 -10.02
C LYS A 11 -6.84 0.71 -9.97
N LYS A 12 -6.91 -0.54 -9.52
CA LYS A 12 -8.15 -1.34 -9.54
C LYS A 12 -9.19 -0.87 -8.53
N THR A 13 -8.74 -0.45 -7.37
CA THR A 13 -9.62 -0.07 -6.24
C THR A 13 -9.70 1.45 -6.05
N GLY A 14 -8.75 2.21 -6.60
CA GLY A 14 -8.60 3.65 -6.37
C GLY A 14 -8.03 4.01 -4.99
N VAL A 15 -7.71 3.00 -4.18
CA VAL A 15 -7.21 3.15 -2.82
C VAL A 15 -5.80 3.73 -2.84
N VAL A 16 -5.54 4.70 -1.96
CA VAL A 16 -4.23 5.35 -1.81
C VAL A 16 -3.60 4.86 -0.51
N GLY A 17 -2.31 4.54 -0.56
CA GLY A 17 -1.53 4.14 0.61
C GLY A 17 -0.03 4.33 0.36
N SER A 18 0.77 3.90 1.32
CA SER A 18 2.22 4.04 1.32
C SER A 18 2.90 2.68 1.21
N ILE A 19 4.02 2.60 0.49
CA ILE A 19 4.77 1.36 0.38
C ILE A 19 5.58 1.13 1.67
N THR A 20 5.27 0.03 2.37
CA THR A 20 5.93 -0.36 3.62
C THR A 20 6.87 -1.54 3.47
N ASP A 21 6.72 -2.34 2.40
CA ASP A 21 7.66 -3.40 2.06
C ASP A 21 7.77 -3.62 0.54
N ILE A 22 8.94 -4.10 0.12
CA ILE A 22 9.24 -4.42 -1.28
C ILE A 22 9.95 -5.77 -1.32
N SER A 23 9.28 -6.77 -1.89
CA SER A 23 9.82 -8.11 -2.04
C SER A 23 10.06 -8.44 -3.50
N CYS A 24 11.25 -8.95 -3.81
CA CYS A 24 11.62 -9.42 -5.14
C CYS A 24 11.86 -10.93 -5.07
N ALA A 25 10.87 -11.72 -5.48
CA ALA A 25 10.98 -13.18 -5.54
C ALA A 25 10.68 -13.68 -6.96
N GLY A 26 11.54 -14.54 -7.49
CA GLY A 26 11.29 -15.22 -8.77
C GLY A 26 11.19 -14.32 -10.01
N GLY A 27 11.76 -13.11 -9.98
CA GLY A 27 11.72 -12.16 -11.10
C GLY A 27 10.50 -11.24 -11.13
N SER A 28 9.64 -11.30 -10.11
CA SER A 28 8.54 -10.35 -9.91
C SER A 28 8.77 -9.51 -8.65
N THR A 29 8.47 -8.21 -8.75
CA THR A 29 8.48 -7.29 -7.61
C THR A 29 7.07 -7.13 -7.09
N VAL A 30 6.88 -7.43 -5.80
CA VAL A 30 5.64 -7.22 -5.06
C VAL A 30 5.87 -6.09 -4.06
N TYR A 31 4.94 -5.15 -4.05
CA TYR A 31 4.90 -4.01 -3.15
C TYR A 31 3.80 -4.24 -2.12
N VAL A 32 4.12 -3.98 -0.86
CA VAL A 32 3.16 -3.99 0.24
C VAL A 32 2.73 -2.55 0.49
N ILE A 33 1.42 -2.30 0.36
CA ILE A 33 0.81 -0.99 0.50
C ILE A 33 0.02 -1.00 1.80
N ASP A 34 0.42 -0.13 2.71
CA ASP A 34 -0.33 0.16 3.92
C ASP A 34 -1.20 1.38 3.67
N THR A 35 -2.51 1.22 3.85
CA THR A 35 -3.44 2.32 3.83
C THR A 35 -3.58 2.82 5.25
N ASP A 36 -2.81 3.86 5.58
CA ASP A 36 -3.01 4.65 6.78
C ASP A 36 -4.34 5.41 6.64
N THR A 37 -5.45 4.68 6.64
CA THR A 37 -6.77 5.24 6.96
C THR A 37 -6.83 5.24 8.48
N GLY A 38 -5.98 6.06 9.09
CA GLY A 38 -6.18 6.55 10.44
C GLY A 38 -7.44 7.39 10.43
N ASP A 39 -8.60 6.72 10.44
CA ASP A 39 -9.77 7.30 11.08
C ASP A 39 -9.43 7.30 12.57
N ASP A 40 -8.73 8.36 12.97
CA ASP A 40 -8.43 8.75 14.34
C ASP A 40 -9.76 9.17 15.00
N GLU A 41 -10.76 8.29 15.02
CA GLU A 41 -11.84 8.37 15.99
C GLU A 41 -11.29 7.80 17.30
N GLU A 42 -10.94 8.71 18.20
CA GLU A 42 -10.63 8.48 19.60
C GLU A 42 -11.45 7.31 20.18
N GLY A 43 -10.81 6.14 20.38
CA GLY A 43 -11.32 5.13 21.32
C GLY A 43 -11.45 3.69 20.83
N GLY A 44 -11.11 3.35 19.58
CA GLY A 44 -11.19 1.98 19.09
C GLY A 44 -9.83 1.26 19.04
N PHE A 45 -9.59 0.26 19.90
CA PHE A 45 -8.55 -0.73 19.64
C PHE A 45 -8.87 -1.44 18.30
N GLY A 46 -8.17 -1.09 17.23
CA GLY A 46 -8.28 -1.77 15.93
C GLY A 46 -8.81 -0.92 14.77
N GLY A 47 -8.23 0.26 14.53
CA GLY A 47 -8.29 0.89 13.22
C GLY A 47 -7.84 -0.14 12.17
N MET A 48 -8.69 -0.43 11.19
CA MET A 48 -8.60 -1.60 10.33
C MET A 48 -7.52 -1.39 9.26
N TYR A 49 -6.24 -1.51 9.64
CA TYR A 49 -5.10 -1.46 8.73
C TYR A 49 -5.31 -2.47 7.60
N SER A 50 -5.53 -1.96 6.40
CA SER A 50 -5.70 -2.79 5.21
C SER A 50 -4.37 -2.84 4.48
N VAL A 51 -3.70 -3.97 4.59
CA VAL A 51 -2.45 -4.25 3.89
C VAL A 51 -2.77 -4.87 2.53
N PHE A 52 -2.29 -4.24 1.47
CA PHE A 52 -2.46 -4.73 0.10
C PHE A 52 -1.13 -5.19 -0.48
N TYR A 53 -1.20 -6.23 -1.31
CA TYR A 53 -0.05 -6.74 -2.07
C TYR A 53 -0.32 -6.45 -3.54
N CYS A 54 0.53 -5.66 -4.17
CA CYS A 54 0.37 -5.27 -5.57
C CYS A 54 1.68 -5.38 -6.34
N THR A 55 1.56 -5.65 -7.63
CA THR A 55 2.67 -5.53 -8.58
C THR A 55 2.84 -4.09 -9.05
N GLU A 56 3.96 -3.77 -9.70
CA GLU A 56 4.21 -2.43 -10.26
C GLU A 56 3.10 -1.98 -11.23
N GLU A 57 2.55 -2.92 -12.00
CA GLU A 57 1.56 -2.67 -13.05
C GLU A 57 0.21 -2.23 -12.47
N GLU A 58 -0.08 -2.65 -11.24
CA GLU A 58 -1.33 -2.35 -10.51
C GLU A 58 -1.28 -1.01 -9.79
N LEU A 59 -0.10 -0.38 -9.73
CA LEU A 59 0.15 0.86 -9.00
C LEU A 59 0.33 2.04 -9.96
N GLU A 60 -0.08 3.21 -9.51
CA GLU A 60 0.25 4.50 -10.11
C GLU A 60 0.82 5.44 -9.05
N LYS A 61 1.74 6.32 -9.49
CA LYS A 61 2.34 7.32 -8.61
C LYS A 61 1.35 8.46 -8.40
N VAL A 62 1.20 8.90 -7.15
CA VAL A 62 0.40 10.07 -6.76
C VAL A 62 1.26 11.33 -6.82
#